data_AF-A0A9E2Z5T3-F1
#
_entry.id   AF-A0A9E2Z5T3-F1
#
_cell.length_a   1.000
_cell.length_b   1.000
_cell.length_c   1.000
_cell.angle_alpha   90.00
_cell.angle_beta   90.00
_cell.angle_gamma   90.00
#
_symmetry.space_group_name_H-M   'P 1'
#
loop_
_entity.id
_entity.type
_entity.pdbx_description
1 polymer ?
#
loop_
_entity_poly.entity_id
_entity_poly.type
_entity_poly.pdbx_seq_one_letter_code
_entity_poly.pdbx_strand_id
1 'polypeptide(L)'
;MNLYTLSVWVIPLVIAITFHEAAHGFVAHRFGDDTAWNLGRVSFNPIRHIDPFGTLLLPAMLLFTHSPFLFGYAKPVPVNFRALRDPRLGMIMVALAGPATNILLALAAAAGFHLLPAIPADYAQWVADNLKNAVVINVLLAVFNMMPIPPLDGG
;
A
#
# COMPACT_ATOMS: atom_id res chain seq x y z
N MET A 1 19.37 -4.85 -11.44
CA MET A 1 19.15 -4.35 -10.06
C MET A 1 19.68 -5.41 -9.09
N ASN A 2 20.48 -5.05 -8.08
CA ASN A 2 21.01 -6.04 -7.12
C ASN A 2 19.97 -6.34 -6.01
N LEU A 3 20.18 -7.42 -5.24
CA LEU A 3 19.25 -7.85 -4.20
C LEU A 3 19.02 -6.79 -3.12
N TYR A 4 20.07 -6.03 -2.78
CA TYR A 4 19.99 -4.90 -1.86
C TYR A 4 18.98 -3.86 -2.33
N THR A 5 19.15 -3.32 -3.54
CA THR A 5 18.25 -2.32 -4.13
C THR A 5 16.83 -2.86 -4.26
N LEU A 6 16.65 -4.11 -4.66
CA LEU A 6 15.31 -4.73 -4.70
C LEU A 6 14.66 -4.74 -3.32
N SER A 7 15.37 -5.19 -2.29
CA SER A 7 14.81 -5.32 -0.95
C SER A 7 14.36 -3.97 -0.36
N VAL A 8 15.17 -2.92 -0.47
CA VAL A 8 14.86 -1.59 0.10
C VAL A 8 13.71 -0.88 -0.60
N TRP A 9 13.34 -1.27 -1.82
CA TRP A 9 12.20 -0.70 -2.55
C TRP A 9 10.95 -1.56 -2.46
N VAL A 10 11.08 -2.88 -2.62
CA VAL A 10 9.94 -3.80 -2.69
C VAL A 10 9.28 -4.00 -1.33
N ILE A 11 10.07 -4.18 -0.26
CA ILE A 11 9.54 -4.43 1.08
C ILE A 11 8.61 -3.29 1.55
N PRO A 12 9.05 -2.01 1.57
CA PRO A 12 8.18 -0.92 2.01
C PRO A 12 6.99 -0.71 1.08
N LEU A 13 7.14 -0.92 -0.24
CA LEU A 13 6.05 -0.81 -1.21
C LEU A 13 4.95 -1.84 -0.96
N VAL A 14 5.32 -3.10 -0.78
CA VAL A 14 4.37 -4.19 -0.54
C VAL A 14 3.61 -3.96 0.77
N ILE A 15 4.31 -3.53 1.82
CA ILE A 15 3.68 -3.18 3.10
C ILE A 15 2.70 -2.01 2.91
N ALA A 16 3.13 -0.93 2.25
CA ALA A 16 2.32 0.26 2.04
C ALA A 16 1.00 -0.05 1.31
N ILE A 17 1.07 -0.79 0.19
CA ILE A 17 -0.12 -1.16 -0.59
C ILE A 17 -1.02 -2.13 0.19
N THR A 18 -0.43 -3.13 0.86
CA THR A 18 -1.19 -4.14 1.63
C THR A 18 -2.02 -3.50 2.73
N PHE A 19 -1.42 -2.58 3.49
CA PHE A 19 -2.12 -1.88 4.56
C PHE A 19 -3.14 -0.89 4.03
N HIS A 20 -2.83 -0.18 2.94
CA HIS A 20 -3.76 0.72 2.25
C HIS A 20 -5.05 -0.01 1.84
N GLU A 21 -4.91 -1.11 1.11
CA GLU A 21 -6.05 -1.91 0.63
C GLU A 21 -6.81 -2.59 1.79
N ALA A 22 -6.08 -3.09 2.79
CA ALA A 22 -6.71 -3.66 3.98
C ALA A 22 -7.54 -2.60 4.74
N ALA A 23 -7.09 -1.35 4.79
CA ALA A 23 -7.82 -0.26 5.42
C ALA A 23 -9.13 0.07 4.69
N HIS A 24 -9.12 0.11 3.36
CA HIS A 24 -10.33 0.27 2.55
C HIS A 24 -11.38 -0.78 2.90
N GLY A 25 -11.01 -2.06 2.88
CA GLY A 25 -11.92 -3.15 3.21
C GLY A 25 -12.38 -3.16 4.67
N PHE A 26 -11.51 -2.78 5.61
CA PHE A 26 -11.86 -2.67 7.02
C PHE A 26 -12.89 -1.56 7.27
N VAL A 27 -12.69 -0.38 6.67
CA VAL A 27 -13.61 0.75 6.81
C VAL A 27 -14.94 0.46 6.09
N ALA A 28 -14.90 -0.14 4.90
CA ALA A 28 -16.10 -0.57 4.18
C ALA A 28 -16.97 -1.51 5.05
N HIS A 29 -16.35 -2.53 5.67
CA HIS A 29 -17.01 -3.42 6.62
C HIS A 29 -17.62 -2.66 7.80
N ARG A 30 -16.89 -1.70 8.37
CA ARG A 30 -17.38 -0.90 9.49
C ARG A 30 -18.59 -0.03 9.12
N PHE A 31 -18.74 0.32 7.85
CA PHE A 31 -19.87 1.06 7.27
C PHE A 31 -20.98 0.15 6.69
N GLY A 32 -20.85 -1.17 6.79
CA GLY A 32 -21.89 -2.15 6.46
C GLY A 32 -21.66 -2.95 5.16
N ASP A 33 -20.55 -2.72 4.47
CA ASP A 33 -20.17 -3.53 3.31
C ASP A 33 -19.27 -4.71 3.71
N ASP A 34 -19.86 -5.89 3.82
CA ASP A 34 -19.15 -7.12 4.19
C ASP A 34 -18.44 -7.80 3.00
N THR A 35 -18.46 -7.22 1.78
CA THR A 35 -17.95 -7.87 0.56
C THR A 35 -16.48 -8.27 0.69
N ALA A 36 -15.60 -7.32 1.01
CA ALA A 36 -14.17 -7.56 1.20
C ALA A 36 -13.87 -8.52 2.36
N TRP A 37 -14.66 -8.41 3.43
CA TRP A 37 -14.52 -9.21 4.63
C TRP A 37 -14.85 -10.68 4.38
N ASN A 38 -15.99 -10.95 3.74
CA ASN A 38 -16.45 -12.30 3.40
C ASN A 38 -15.55 -12.98 2.37
N LEU A 39 -14.91 -12.21 1.48
CA LEU A 39 -13.90 -12.71 0.55
C LEU A 39 -12.52 -12.93 1.20
N GLY A 40 -12.37 -12.65 2.50
CA GLY A 40 -11.11 -12.80 3.23
C GLY A 40 -10.01 -11.84 2.76
N ARG A 41 -10.39 -10.73 2.12
CA ARG A 41 -9.46 -9.75 1.54
C ARG A 41 -9.08 -8.63 2.51
N VAL A 42 -9.77 -8.48 3.63
CA VAL A 42 -9.30 -7.66 4.77
C VAL A 42 -8.19 -8.43 5.49
N SER A 43 -6.95 -8.22 5.07
CA SER A 43 -5.81 -9.01 5.53
C SER A 43 -4.50 -8.23 5.44
N PHE A 44 -3.64 -8.37 6.44
CA PHE A 44 -2.26 -7.88 6.39
C PHE A 44 -1.31 -8.81 5.64
N ASN A 45 -1.80 -9.95 5.16
CA ASN A 45 -1.00 -10.85 4.33
C ASN A 45 -0.90 -10.28 2.91
N PRO A 46 0.29 -9.82 2.46
CA PRO A 46 0.47 -9.21 1.14
C PRO A 46 0.10 -10.17 0.00
N ILE A 47 0.24 -11.48 0.21
CA ILE A 47 -0.09 -12.51 -0.78
C ILE A 47 -1.57 -12.44 -1.20
N ARG A 48 -2.46 -11.98 -0.31
CA ARG A 48 -3.91 -11.84 -0.63
C ARG A 48 -4.24 -10.63 -1.51
N HIS A 49 -3.27 -9.73 -1.70
CA HIS A 49 -3.40 -8.50 -2.49
C HIS A 49 -2.56 -8.52 -3.78
N ILE A 50 -1.67 -9.51 -3.91
CA ILE A 50 -0.91 -9.76 -5.13
C ILE A 50 -1.88 -10.18 -6.25
N ASP A 51 -1.84 -9.45 -7.35
CA ASP A 51 -2.37 -9.91 -8.63
C ASP A 51 -1.23 -10.64 -9.37
N PRO A 52 -1.32 -11.95 -9.65
CA PRO A 52 -0.25 -12.68 -10.36
C PRO A 52 0.13 -12.03 -11.70
N PHE A 53 -0.82 -11.34 -12.34
CA PHE A 53 -0.59 -10.64 -13.59
C PHE A 53 0.03 -9.26 -13.36
N GLY A 54 -0.61 -8.43 -12.52
CA GLY A 54 -0.20 -7.05 -12.27
C GLY A 54 1.07 -6.91 -11.43
N THR A 55 1.34 -7.84 -10.51
CA THR A 55 2.44 -7.73 -9.53
C THR A 55 3.63 -8.65 -9.85
N LEU A 56 3.48 -9.64 -10.74
CA LEU A 56 4.55 -10.58 -11.10
C LEU A 56 4.84 -10.63 -12.61
N LEU A 57 3.83 -10.84 -13.46
CA LEU A 57 4.02 -10.93 -14.91
C LEU A 57 4.37 -9.58 -15.55
N LEU A 58 3.67 -8.50 -15.20
CA LEU A 58 3.93 -7.16 -15.76
C LEU A 58 5.35 -6.66 -15.42
N PRO A 59 5.82 -6.72 -14.16
CA PRO A 59 7.19 -6.34 -13.81
C PRO A 59 8.23 -7.27 -14.45
N ALA A 60 7.96 -8.58 -14.56
CA ALA A 60 8.85 -9.54 -15.22
C ALA A 60 8.98 -9.25 -16.72
N MET A 61 7.87 -9.00 -17.43
CA MET A 61 7.90 -8.62 -18.84
C MET A 61 8.65 -7.31 -19.06
N LEU A 62 8.43 -6.30 -18.21
CA LEU A 62 9.13 -5.01 -18.29
C LEU A 62 10.63 -5.14 -18.02
N LEU A 63 11.04 -6.06 -17.13
CA LEU A 63 12.44 -6.42 -16.91
C LEU A 63 13.05 -7.12 -18.13
N PHE A 64 12.32 -8.05 -18.78
CA PHE A 64 12.79 -8.71 -20.00
C PHE A 64 12.92 -7.73 -21.18
N THR A 65 12.05 -6.73 -21.28
CA THR A 65 12.08 -5.72 -22.34
C THR A 65 13.04 -4.55 -22.06
N HIS A 66 13.79 -4.58 -20.96
CA HIS A 66 14.70 -3.50 -20.55
C HIS A 66 14.01 -2.13 -20.47
N SER A 67 12.72 -2.13 -20.10
CA SER A 67 11.97 -0.89 -19.92
C SER A 67 12.60 -0.06 -18.79
N PRO A 68 12.80 1.27 -18.97
CA PRO A 68 13.29 2.14 -17.90
C PRO A 68 12.28 2.30 -16.74
N PHE A 69 11.06 1.79 -16.90
CA PHE A 69 10.00 1.84 -15.90
C PHE A 69 9.54 0.43 -15.52
N LEU A 70 9.58 0.13 -14.22
CA LEU A 70 8.87 -1.01 -13.63
C LEU A 70 7.51 -0.51 -13.13
N PHE A 71 6.44 -1.07 -13.69
CA PHE A 71 5.07 -0.80 -13.26
C PHE A 71 4.43 -2.12 -12.85
N GLY A 72 3.69 -2.10 -11.74
CA GLY A 72 2.88 -3.22 -11.29
C GLY A 72 1.71 -2.70 -10.48
N TYR A 73 0.55 -3.32 -10.63
CA TYR A 73 -0.65 -2.97 -9.87
C TYR A 73 -1.08 -4.15 -8.99
N ALA A 74 -1.57 -3.85 -7.79
CA ALA A 74 -2.19 -4.81 -6.90
C ALA A 74 -3.67 -4.95 -7.25
N LYS A 75 -4.28 -6.08 -6.92
CA LYS A 75 -5.72 -6.28 -7.16
C LYS A 75 -6.50 -5.52 -6.08
N PRO A 76 -7.23 -4.45 -6.40
CA PRO A 76 -7.90 -3.63 -5.40
C PRO A 76 -8.92 -4.45 -4.61
N VAL A 77 -9.17 -4.03 -3.37
CA VAL A 77 -10.18 -4.63 -2.50
C VAL A 77 -11.57 -4.19 -2.98
N PRO A 78 -12.51 -5.14 -3.19
CA PRO A 78 -13.83 -4.80 -3.71
C PRO A 78 -14.64 -4.08 -2.63
N VAL A 79 -15.18 -2.91 -2.98
CA VAL A 79 -16.10 -2.15 -2.16
C VAL A 79 -17.45 -2.05 -2.86
N ASN A 80 -18.50 -2.55 -2.20
CA ASN A 80 -19.88 -2.42 -2.65
C ASN A 80 -20.52 -1.18 -2.00
N PHE A 81 -20.41 -0.03 -2.67
CA PHE A 81 -20.97 1.23 -2.18
C PHE A 81 -22.49 1.20 -1.95
N ARG A 82 -23.23 0.26 -2.57
CA ARG A 82 -24.68 0.09 -2.36
C ARG A 82 -25.02 -0.58 -1.04
N ALA A 83 -24.06 -1.28 -0.41
CA ALA A 83 -24.24 -1.95 0.88
C ALA A 83 -23.93 -1.02 2.08
N LEU A 84 -23.38 0.17 1.83
CA LEU A 84 -23.05 1.12 2.88
C LEU A 84 -24.32 1.67 3.54
N ARG A 85 -24.37 1.64 4.88
CA ARG A 85 -25.52 2.12 5.67
C ARG A 85 -25.75 3.62 5.51
N ASP A 86 -24.66 4.40 5.49
CA ASP A 86 -24.65 5.81 5.09
C ASP A 86 -23.76 5.93 3.85
N PRO A 87 -24.36 6.02 2.64
CA PRO A 87 -23.58 6.05 1.41
C PRO A 87 -22.63 7.25 1.34
N ARG A 88 -23.06 8.43 1.79
CA ARG A 88 -22.25 9.65 1.65
C ARG A 88 -21.05 9.60 2.59
N LEU A 89 -21.29 9.36 3.87
CA LEU A 89 -20.21 9.28 4.86
C LEU A 89 -19.33 8.06 4.60
N GLY A 90 -19.94 6.92 4.24
CA GLY A 90 -19.22 5.69 3.95
C GLY A 90 -18.27 5.82 2.76
N MET A 91 -18.70 6.45 1.66
CA MET A 91 -17.82 6.74 0.53
C MET A 91 -16.61 7.59 0.93
N ILE A 92 -16.83 8.70 1.66
CA ILE A 92 -15.76 9.59 2.11
C ILE A 92 -14.79 8.85 3.05
N MET A 93 -15.32 8.10 4.01
CA MET A 93 -14.50 7.40 5.00
C MET A 93 -13.71 6.26 4.39
N VAL A 94 -14.28 5.52 3.43
CA VAL A 94 -13.56 4.51 2.66
C VAL A 94 -12.46 5.18 1.84
N ALA A 95 -12.76 6.20 1.03
CA ALA A 95 -11.76 6.91 0.23
C ALA A 95 -10.58 7.45 1.06
N LEU A 96 -10.83 7.92 2.29
CA LEU A 96 -9.78 8.40 3.19
C LEU A 96 -9.02 7.29 3.92
N ALA A 97 -9.55 6.06 4.00
CA ALA A 97 -8.97 4.98 4.79
C ALA A 97 -7.57 4.59 4.31
N GLY A 98 -7.41 4.42 3.00
CA GLY A 98 -6.13 4.15 2.35
C GLY A 98 -5.10 5.25 2.64
N PRO A 99 -5.32 6.51 2.18
CA PRO A 99 -4.39 7.61 2.39
C PRO A 99 -4.05 7.87 3.85
N ALA A 100 -5.04 7.81 4.76
CA ALA A 100 -4.79 7.97 6.20
C ALA A 100 -3.85 6.89 6.73
N THR A 101 -4.01 5.64 6.29
CA THR A 101 -3.13 4.53 6.67
C THR A 101 -1.70 4.74 6.16
N ASN A 102 -1.53 5.21 4.92
CA ASN A 102 -0.20 5.55 4.43
C ASN A 102 0.45 6.67 5.23
N ILE A 103 -0.27 7.74 5.57
CA ILE A 103 0.29 8.80 6.42
C ILE A 103 0.73 8.25 7.78
N LEU A 104 -0.07 7.39 8.42
CA LEU A 104 0.32 6.74 9.67
C LEU A 104 1.57 5.86 9.52
N LEU A 105 1.69 5.11 8.43
CA LEU A 105 2.88 4.31 8.14
C LEU A 105 4.12 5.18 7.88
N ALA A 106 3.98 6.30 7.19
CA ALA A 106 5.06 7.26 6.99
C ALA A 106 5.55 7.82 8.32
N LEU A 107 4.63 8.20 9.22
CA LEU A 107 4.97 8.68 10.56
C LEU A 107 5.65 7.59 11.40
N ALA A 108 5.16 6.34 11.34
CA ALA A 108 5.77 5.21 12.02
C ALA A 108 7.20 4.93 11.49
N ALA A 109 7.41 5.00 10.18
CA ALA A 109 8.73 4.85 9.57
C ALA A 109 9.68 5.99 9.97
N ALA A 110 9.20 7.23 10.00
CA ALA A 110 9.96 8.38 10.48
C ALA A 110 10.38 8.21 11.95
N ALA A 111 9.46 7.79 12.81
CA ALA A 111 9.75 7.49 14.21
C ALA A 111 10.76 6.33 14.36
N GLY A 112 10.73 5.35 13.45
CA GLY A 112 11.66 4.22 13.41
C GLY A 112 13.13 4.62 13.28
N PHE A 113 13.45 5.81 12.75
CA PHE A 113 14.83 6.29 12.69
C PHE A 113 15.48 6.44 14.08
N HIS A 114 14.70 6.69 15.13
CA HIS A 114 15.20 6.76 16.50
C HIS A 114 15.71 5.40 17.03
N LEU A 115 15.36 4.30 16.37
CA LEU A 115 15.80 2.96 16.73
C LEU A 115 17.12 2.55 16.03
N LEU A 116 17.57 3.30 15.01
CA LEU A 116 18.81 2.99 14.27
C LEU A 116 20.05 2.81 15.16
N PRO A 117 20.28 3.59 16.23
CA PRO A 117 21.43 3.39 17.10
C PRO A 117 21.45 2.01 17.80
N ALA A 118 20.30 1.34 17.90
CA ALA A 118 20.19 0.00 18.49
C ALA A 118 20.34 -1.13 17.44
N ILE A 119 20.45 -0.80 16.16
CA ILE A 119 20.62 -1.77 15.07
C ILE A 119 22.11 -2.07 14.88
N PRO A 120 22.53 -3.34 14.71
CA PRO A 120 23.92 -3.66 14.40
C PRO A 120 24.41 -2.93 13.15
N ALA A 121 25.66 -2.45 13.18
CA ALA A 121 26.23 -1.58 12.14
C ALA A 121 26.12 -2.17 10.73
N ASP A 122 26.26 -3.50 10.61
CA ASP A 122 26.18 -4.23 9.34
C ASP A 122 24.80 -4.13 8.68
N TYR A 123 23.73 -3.88 9.46
CA TYR A 123 22.35 -3.77 8.97
C TYR A 123 21.79 -2.35 9.04
N ALA A 124 22.44 -1.45 9.78
CA ALA A 124 21.92 -0.10 10.05
C ALA A 124 21.61 0.68 8.76
N GLN A 125 22.48 0.61 7.76
CA GLN A 125 22.26 1.29 6.47
C GLN A 125 21.05 0.71 5.72
N TRP A 126 20.92 -0.62 5.68
CA TRP A 126 19.80 -1.28 5.02
C TRP A 126 18.46 -0.94 5.69
N VAL A 127 18.43 -0.88 7.03
CA VAL A 127 17.25 -0.45 7.79
C VAL A 127 16.94 1.02 7.51
N ALA A 128 17.94 1.90 7.54
CA ALA A 128 17.76 3.32 7.26
C ALA A 128 17.20 3.57 5.85
N ASP A 129 17.68 2.84 4.84
CA ASP A 129 17.19 2.93 3.47
C ASP A 129 15.74 2.44 3.34
N ASN A 130 15.38 1.34 4.01
CA ASN A 130 14.00 0.86 4.06
C ASN A 130 13.07 1.87 4.74
N LEU A 131 13.47 2.46 5.87
CA LEU A 131 12.68 3.46 6.58
C LEU A 131 12.50 4.72 5.73
N LYS A 132 13.58 5.19 5.08
CA LYS A 132 13.53 6.33 4.16
C LYS A 132 12.57 6.07 3.00
N ASN A 133 12.70 4.91 2.35
CA ASN A 133 11.82 4.54 1.24
C ASN A 133 10.37 4.34 1.70
N ALA A 134 10.14 3.78 2.89
CA ALA A 134 8.81 3.68 3.49
C ALA A 134 8.16 5.04 3.67
N VAL A 135 8.88 6.04 4.18
CA VAL A 135 8.37 7.42 4.28
C VAL A 135 7.99 7.96 2.89
N VAL A 136 8.91 7.90 1.93
CA VAL A 136 8.69 8.45 0.58
C VAL A 136 7.52 7.77 -0.11
N ILE A 137 7.49 6.43 -0.15
CA ILE A 137 6.45 5.66 -0.83
C ILE A 137 5.08 5.94 -0.21
N ASN A 138 4.97 5.92 1.12
CA ASN A 138 3.70 6.14 1.78
C ASN A 138 3.19 7.58 1.58
N VAL A 139 4.05 8.59 1.68
CA VAL A 139 3.65 9.98 1.41
C VAL A 139 3.19 10.14 -0.04
N LEU A 140 3.92 9.58 -1.01
CA LEU A 140 3.52 9.63 -2.42
C LEU A 140 2.18 8.93 -2.63
N LEU A 141 1.99 7.71 -2.13
CA LEU A 141 0.73 6.99 -2.25
C LEU A 141 -0.44 7.75 -1.62
N ALA A 142 -0.24 8.37 -0.46
CA ALA A 142 -1.28 9.19 0.16
C ALA A 142 -1.64 10.39 -0.70
N VAL A 143 -0.65 11.18 -1.15
CA VAL A 143 -0.87 12.38 -1.95
C VAL A 143 -1.55 12.05 -3.27
N PHE A 144 -1.05 11.04 -3.99
CA PHE A 144 -1.64 10.64 -5.27
C PHE A 144 -3.07 10.14 -5.08
N ASN A 145 -3.33 9.26 -4.11
CA ASN A 145 -4.68 8.73 -3.91
C ASN A 145 -5.70 9.78 -3.41
N MET A 146 -5.25 10.89 -2.83
CA MET A 146 -6.15 12.00 -2.47
C MET A 146 -6.50 12.94 -3.64
N MET A 147 -5.89 12.78 -4.82
CA MET A 147 -6.22 13.63 -5.97
C MET A 147 -7.60 13.28 -6.53
N PRO A 148 -8.41 14.27 -6.96
CA PRO A 148 -9.76 14.06 -7.48
C PRO A 148 -9.74 13.60 -8.94
N ILE A 149 -9.13 12.44 -9.20
CA ILE A 149 -8.94 11.90 -10.55
C ILE A 149 -9.17 10.38 -10.50
N PRO A 150 -10.26 9.86 -11.09
CA PRO A 150 -10.41 8.41 -11.27
C PRO A 150 -9.21 7.80 -12.02
N PRO A 151 -8.69 6.63 -11.62
CA PRO A 151 -9.24 5.66 -10.66
C PRO A 151 -8.71 5.82 -9.21
N LEU A 152 -8.16 6.98 -8.83
CA LEU A 152 -7.61 7.23 -7.49
C LEU A 152 -8.73 7.39 -6.45
N ASP A 153 -8.43 7.15 -5.17
CA ASP A 153 -9.43 7.15 -4.10
C ASP A 153 -10.22 8.47 -3.98
N GLY A 154 -9.60 9.61 -4.28
CA GLY A 154 -10.23 10.93 -4.22
C GLY A 154 -11.12 11.29 -5.42
N GLY A 155 -11.12 10.47 -6.47
CA GLY A 155 -11.81 10.70 -7.76
C GLY A 155 -13.27 10.27 -7.82
#